data_AF-A0A358DLH9-F1
#
_entry.id   AF-A0A358DLH9-F1
#
_cell.length_a   1.000
_cell.length_b   1.000
_cell.length_c   1.000
_cell.angle_alpha   90.00
_cell.angle_beta   90.00
_cell.angle_gamma   90.00
#
_symmetry.space_group_name_H-M   'P 1'
#
loop_
_entity.id
_entity.type
_entity.pdbx_description
1 polymer ?
#
loop_
_entity_poly.entity_id
_entity_poly.type
_entity_poly.pdbx_seq_one_letter_code
_entity_poly.pdbx_strand_id
1 'polypeptide(L)'
;MTLVSTSLSPPPEELSRSPAAQWVGREADRLGLLVSQFESWEPPPTPERWLPVNRPDLTQAPRWQRGVLVEGKYQAHTHDRRVASYHSSYRAKWMAHEYLHGMVGFAWHPEGSDFFNALAAWQAEILPVALWYFHDEFGLRRCPEHQGKGPLFRTFCSACEQAAKQGPIEGTASEKTHWYGAGRRFVEAQLAAVSASVEAGDFCPAPWQSLDLASDGTAYAQAQSERLDSQAFRHFMEWFPPP
;
A
#
# COMPACT_ATOMS: atom_id res chain seq x y z
N MET A 1 19.29 25.27 24.30
CA MET A 1 18.06 24.73 23.68
C MET A 1 18.48 23.59 22.77
N THR A 2 18.33 22.36 23.24
CA THR A 2 18.50 21.18 22.38
C THR A 2 17.32 21.18 21.43
N LEU A 3 17.58 21.40 20.14
CA LEU A 3 16.58 21.15 19.11
C LEU A 3 16.21 19.67 19.26
N VAL A 4 15.02 19.40 19.79
CA VAL A 4 14.41 18.08 19.68
C VAL A 4 14.26 17.88 18.18
N SER A 5 15.13 17.05 17.60
CA SER A 5 14.88 16.50 16.27
C SER A 5 13.61 15.66 16.43
N THR A 6 12.46 16.28 16.18
CA THR A 6 11.24 15.55 15.93
C THR A 6 11.43 14.92 14.57
N SER A 7 12.07 13.76 14.53
CA SER A 7 12.11 12.96 13.31
C SER A 7 10.66 12.70 12.92
N LEU A 8 10.27 13.12 11.72
CA LEU A 8 8.98 12.75 11.11
C LEU A 8 9.09 11.28 10.66
N SER A 9 9.25 10.40 11.65
CA SER A 9 9.46 8.97 11.50
C SER A 9 8.31 8.23 12.19
N PRO A 10 7.84 7.12 11.60
CA PRO A 10 6.82 6.30 12.24
C PRO A 10 7.36 5.64 13.52
N PRO A 11 6.46 5.09 14.36
CA PRO A 11 6.88 4.25 15.48
C PRO A 11 7.86 3.15 15.03
N PRO A 12 8.98 2.93 15.73
CA PRO A 12 10.00 1.95 15.30
C PRO A 12 9.47 0.52 15.11
N GLU A 13 8.41 0.16 15.84
CA GLU A 13 7.73 -1.12 15.71
C GLU A 13 7.10 -1.36 14.33
N GLU A 14 6.80 -0.31 13.56
CA GLU A 14 6.23 -0.42 12.21
C GLU A 14 7.27 -0.88 11.18
N LEU A 15 8.57 -0.65 11.46
CA LEU A 15 9.67 -0.95 10.54
C LEU A 15 10.53 -2.12 11.01
N SER A 16 10.31 -2.65 12.22
CA SER A 16 11.21 -3.63 12.84
C SER A 16 10.73 -5.09 12.77
N ARG A 17 9.57 -5.36 12.17
CA ARG A 17 8.81 -6.62 12.31
C ARG A 17 9.33 -7.78 11.48
N SER A 18 9.97 -7.47 10.36
CA SER A 18 10.55 -8.42 9.41
C SER A 18 11.88 -7.85 8.91
N PRO A 19 12.79 -8.69 8.39
CA PRO A 19 13.99 -8.21 7.71
C PRO A 19 13.69 -7.29 6.51
N ALA A 20 12.57 -7.52 5.82
CA ALA A 20 12.14 -6.71 4.68
C ALA A 20 11.69 -5.32 5.12
N ALA A 21 10.85 -5.21 6.15
CA ALA A 21 10.42 -3.94 6.73
C ALA A 21 11.62 -3.12 7.25
N GLN A 22 12.60 -3.79 7.86
CA GLN A 22 13.82 -3.13 8.34
C GLN A 22 14.67 -2.58 7.18
N TRP A 23 14.73 -3.31 6.06
CA TRP A 23 15.39 -2.83 4.86
C TRP A 23 14.67 -1.61 4.28
N VAL A 24 13.33 -1.65 4.19
CA VAL A 24 12.53 -0.51 3.72
C VAL A 24 12.76 0.71 4.63
N GLY A 25 12.76 0.54 5.95
CA GLY A 25 13.01 1.64 6.88
C GLY A 25 14.37 2.31 6.66
N ARG A 26 15.43 1.54 6.44
CA ARG A 26 16.77 2.08 6.13
C ARG A 26 16.80 2.80 4.79
N GLU A 27 16.12 2.25 3.79
CA GLU A 27 16.08 2.85 2.46
C GLU A 27 15.25 4.14 2.44
N ALA A 28 14.16 4.18 3.21
CA ALA A 28 13.34 5.38 3.39
C ALA A 28 14.15 6.51 4.05
N ASP A 29 14.93 6.18 5.09
CA ASP A 29 15.85 7.11 5.75
C ASP A 29 16.92 7.62 4.78
N ARG A 30 17.54 6.70 3.99
CA ARG A 30 18.53 7.04 2.96
C ARG A 30 17.99 8.00 1.90
N LEU A 31 16.72 7.84 1.52
CA LEU A 31 16.03 8.66 0.53
C LEU A 31 15.39 9.92 1.12
N GLY A 32 15.40 10.09 2.44
CA GLY A 32 14.78 11.22 3.13
C GLY A 32 13.25 11.23 3.03
N LEU A 33 12.61 10.06 2.93
CA LEU A 33 11.15 9.97 2.86
C LEU A 33 10.51 10.36 4.19
N LEU A 34 9.52 11.25 4.12
CA LEU A 34 8.83 11.78 5.29
C LEU A 34 7.52 11.04 5.56
N VAL A 35 7.08 11.07 6.81
CA VAL A 35 5.74 10.61 7.21
C VAL A 35 4.86 11.77 7.67
N SER A 36 3.56 11.66 7.42
CA SER A 36 2.55 12.55 7.97
C SER A 36 1.38 11.72 8.50
N GLN A 37 0.94 12.07 9.71
CA GLN A 37 -0.32 11.59 10.25
C GLN A 37 -1.46 12.46 9.73
N PHE A 38 -2.50 11.84 9.19
CA PHE A 38 -3.71 12.57 8.78
C PHE A 38 -4.98 11.75 9.03
N GLU A 39 -6.11 12.46 8.94
CA GLU A 39 -7.47 11.93 8.91
C GLU A 39 -8.08 12.40 7.57
N SER A 40 -8.66 11.50 6.78
CA SER A 40 -9.29 11.88 5.51
C SER A 40 -10.78 12.18 5.71
N TRP A 41 -11.31 13.07 4.87
CA TRP A 41 -12.72 13.42 4.84
C TRP A 41 -13.30 13.24 3.44
N GLU A 42 -14.45 12.56 3.40
CA GLU A 42 -15.46 12.40 2.33
C GLU A 42 -14.98 12.17 0.88
N PRO A 43 -15.17 10.96 0.30
CA PRO A 43 -14.81 10.70 -1.10
C PRO A 43 -15.86 11.21 -2.10
N PRO A 44 -15.45 11.44 -3.37
CA PRO A 44 -16.39 11.60 -4.47
C PRO A 44 -17.12 10.29 -4.81
N PRO A 45 -18.33 10.35 -5.40
CA PRO A 45 -19.11 9.16 -5.77
C PRO A 45 -18.48 8.37 -6.93
N THR A 46 -18.53 7.03 -6.85
CA THR A 46 -18.07 6.11 -7.90
C THR A 46 -19.02 6.04 -9.10
N PRO A 47 -18.56 6.20 -10.36
CA PRO A 47 -19.37 5.86 -11.53
C PRO A 47 -19.74 4.38 -11.57
N GLU A 48 -21.02 4.07 -11.79
CA GLU A 48 -21.56 2.71 -11.72
C GLU A 48 -20.83 1.71 -12.62
N ARG A 49 -20.41 2.15 -13.82
CA ARG A 49 -19.65 1.34 -14.80
C ARG A 49 -18.29 0.85 -14.31
N TRP A 50 -17.77 1.39 -13.22
CA TRP A 50 -16.46 1.05 -12.66
C TRP A 50 -16.55 0.29 -11.34
N LEU A 51 -17.77 0.08 -10.83
CA LEU A 51 -17.98 -0.71 -9.63
C LEU A 51 -17.72 -2.18 -9.97
N PRO A 52 -16.73 -2.82 -9.32
CA PRO A 52 -16.62 -4.27 -9.39
C PRO A 52 -17.91 -4.87 -8.82
N VAL A 53 -18.46 -5.88 -9.49
CA VAL A 53 -19.76 -6.52 -9.16
C VAL A 53 -19.86 -6.98 -7.69
N ASN A 54 -18.73 -7.12 -6.97
CA ASN A 54 -18.65 -7.60 -5.59
C ASN A 54 -17.86 -6.67 -4.63
N ARG A 55 -17.85 -5.35 -4.85
CA ARG A 55 -17.10 -4.39 -4.00
C ARG A 55 -17.93 -3.19 -3.50
N PRO A 56 -19.03 -3.40 -2.75
CA PRO A 56 -19.84 -2.31 -2.19
C PRO A 56 -19.12 -1.51 -1.10
N ASP A 57 -17.98 -2.00 -0.60
CA ASP A 57 -17.12 -1.30 0.35
C ASP A 57 -16.46 -0.05 -0.24
N LEU A 58 -16.34 0.02 -1.58
CA LEU A 58 -15.69 1.13 -2.28
C LEU A 58 -16.54 2.41 -2.33
N THR A 59 -17.84 2.33 -2.04
CA THR A 59 -18.80 3.46 -2.12
C THR A 59 -19.26 3.97 -0.75
N GLN A 60 -18.84 3.36 0.36
CA GLN A 60 -19.32 3.74 1.69
C GLN A 60 -18.58 4.97 2.21
N ALA A 61 -19.29 6.07 2.47
CA ALA A 61 -18.72 7.24 3.13
C ALA A 61 -18.12 6.89 4.53
N PRO A 62 -17.08 7.61 4.98
CA PRO A 62 -16.52 7.43 6.32
C PRO A 62 -17.61 7.51 7.39
N ARG A 63 -17.57 6.60 8.37
CA ARG A 63 -18.52 6.63 9.49
C ARG A 63 -17.82 6.51 10.83
N TRP A 64 -18.22 7.33 11.79
CA TRP A 64 -17.79 7.17 13.17
C TRP A 64 -18.43 5.92 13.79
N GLN A 65 -17.59 4.97 14.21
CA GLN A 65 -18.02 3.76 14.88
C GLN A 65 -17.15 3.54 16.13
N ARG A 66 -17.76 3.66 17.31
CA ARG A 66 -17.09 3.46 18.62
C ARG A 66 -15.82 4.32 18.80
N GLY A 67 -15.87 5.58 18.37
CA GLY A 67 -14.77 6.53 18.51
C GLY A 67 -13.64 6.38 17.49
N VAL A 68 -13.83 5.55 16.44
CA VAL A 68 -12.93 5.44 15.30
C VAL A 68 -13.67 5.88 14.05
N LEU A 69 -13.05 6.74 13.23
CA LEU A 69 -13.55 7.04 11.88
C LEU A 69 -13.22 5.83 10.98
N VAL A 70 -14.25 5.09 10.59
CA VAL A 70 -14.11 3.94 9.69
C VAL A 70 -14.15 4.48 8.27
N GLU A 71 -12.97 4.57 7.65
CA GLU A 71 -12.77 5.00 6.27
C GLU A 71 -12.74 3.78 5.33
N GLY A 72 -13.24 3.95 4.11
CA GLY A 72 -13.01 3.00 3.02
C GLY A 72 -11.53 2.97 2.61
N LYS A 73 -11.07 1.84 2.07
CA LYS A 73 -9.65 1.55 1.78
C LYS A 73 -8.91 2.68 1.03
N TYR A 74 -9.57 3.35 0.08
CA TYR A 74 -8.97 4.39 -0.78
C TYR A 74 -9.38 5.82 -0.44
N GLN A 75 -10.04 6.02 0.70
CA GLN A 75 -10.42 7.35 1.20
C GLN A 75 -9.27 7.96 1.99
N ALA A 76 -8.61 7.13 2.80
CA ALA A 76 -7.43 7.52 3.55
C ALA A 76 -6.15 7.30 2.75
N HIS A 77 -6.10 6.28 1.89
CA HIS A 77 -4.86 5.89 1.22
C HIS A 77 -4.62 6.65 -0.09
N THR A 78 -3.41 7.19 -0.28
CA THR A 78 -3.01 8.00 -1.45
C THR A 78 -1.63 7.60 -1.95
N HIS A 79 -1.56 6.77 -3.00
CA HIS A 79 -0.32 6.18 -3.54
C HIS A 79 0.63 7.22 -4.13
N ASP A 80 0.09 8.37 -4.52
CA ASP A 80 0.77 9.44 -5.24
C ASP A 80 1.34 10.53 -4.31
N ARG A 81 1.11 10.42 -3.00
CA ARG A 81 1.72 11.34 -2.04
C ARG A 81 3.20 11.00 -1.87
N ARG A 82 4.01 12.06 -1.84
CA ARG A 82 5.45 11.98 -1.50
C ARG A 82 5.72 11.84 -0.01
N VAL A 83 4.67 11.94 0.79
CA VAL A 83 4.72 11.84 2.24
C VAL A 83 3.89 10.63 2.63
N ALA A 84 4.54 9.65 3.25
CA ALA A 84 3.92 8.41 3.67
C ALA A 84 2.79 8.66 4.68
N SER A 85 1.69 7.94 4.53
CA SER A 85 0.48 8.12 5.31
C SER A 85 0.51 7.30 6.60
N TYR A 86 0.45 7.93 7.77
CA TYR A 86 0.34 7.18 9.02
C TYR A 86 -1.01 7.40 9.72
N HIS A 87 -1.62 6.30 10.14
CA HIS A 87 -2.75 6.33 11.09
C HIS A 87 -2.55 5.23 12.13
N SER A 88 -2.74 5.57 13.41
CA SER A 88 -2.45 4.65 14.53
C SER A 88 -3.37 3.44 14.61
N SER A 89 -4.50 3.47 13.90
CA SER A 89 -5.39 2.30 13.73
C SER A 89 -4.93 1.32 12.65
N TYR A 90 -3.93 1.68 11.84
CA TYR A 90 -3.44 0.80 10.79
C TYR A 90 -2.68 -0.38 11.36
N ARG A 91 -2.64 -1.46 10.56
CA ARG A 91 -1.90 -2.67 10.92
C ARG A 91 -0.42 -2.35 10.84
N ALA A 92 0.38 -2.89 11.74
CA ALA A 92 1.77 -2.43 11.83
C ALA A 92 2.70 -2.87 10.67
N LYS A 93 2.17 -3.46 9.58
CA LYS A 93 2.89 -3.60 8.29
C LYS A 93 2.75 -2.35 7.41
N TRP A 94 1.93 -1.40 7.84
CA TRP A 94 1.50 -0.26 7.05
C TRP A 94 2.66 0.65 6.68
N MET A 95 3.54 1.00 7.61
CA MET A 95 4.54 2.00 7.25
C MET A 95 5.58 1.53 6.26
N ALA A 96 6.01 0.27 6.34
CA ALA A 96 6.89 -0.29 5.34
C ALA A 96 6.18 -0.38 3.96
N HIS A 97 4.87 -0.62 3.95
CA HIS A 97 4.07 -0.56 2.73
C HIS A 97 3.99 0.87 2.16
N GLU A 98 3.71 1.87 2.98
CA GLU A 98 3.66 3.29 2.57
C GLU A 98 4.99 3.83 2.07
N TYR A 99 6.09 3.46 2.73
CA TYR A 99 7.40 3.89 2.26
C TYR A 99 7.74 3.31 0.89
N LEU A 100 7.28 2.10 0.58
CA LEU A 100 7.43 1.56 -0.76
C LEU A 100 6.64 2.35 -1.81
N HIS A 101 5.46 2.89 -1.48
CA HIS A 101 4.78 3.82 -2.39
C HIS A 101 5.66 5.04 -2.71
N GLY A 102 6.28 5.64 -1.70
CA GLY A 102 7.22 6.74 -1.91
C GLY A 102 8.46 6.38 -2.74
N MET A 103 8.95 5.14 -2.64
CA MET A 103 10.11 4.65 -3.40
C MET A 103 9.78 4.28 -4.84
N VAL A 104 8.63 3.64 -5.06
CA VAL A 104 8.15 3.24 -6.39
C VAL A 104 7.70 4.46 -7.17
N GLY A 105 7.09 5.43 -6.48
CA GLY A 105 6.47 6.58 -7.09
C GLY A 105 5.14 6.25 -7.75
N PHE A 106 4.55 7.27 -8.38
CA PHE A 106 3.26 7.19 -9.04
C PHE A 106 3.34 7.86 -10.41
N ALA A 107 2.92 7.13 -11.45
CA ALA A 107 2.86 7.68 -12.80
C ALA A 107 1.64 8.59 -12.95
N TRP A 108 1.85 9.80 -13.47
CA TRP A 108 0.77 10.76 -13.70
C TRP A 108 1.03 11.59 -14.96
N HIS A 109 -0.06 11.97 -15.66
CA HIS A 109 -0.03 12.86 -16.81
C HIS A 109 -1.27 13.77 -16.77
N PRO A 110 -1.17 15.08 -17.11
CA PRO A 110 -2.31 16.01 -17.06
C PRO A 110 -3.45 15.69 -18.03
N GLU A 111 -3.17 14.88 -19.05
CA GLU A 111 -4.13 14.35 -20.02
C GLU A 111 -4.31 12.83 -19.86
N GLY A 112 -3.86 12.28 -18.73
CA GLY A 112 -3.99 10.87 -18.42
C GLY A 112 -5.46 10.49 -18.35
N SER A 113 -5.84 9.47 -19.12
CA SER A 113 -7.19 8.93 -19.00
C SER A 113 -7.38 8.28 -17.62
N ASP A 114 -8.63 8.22 -17.22
CA ASP A 114 -9.18 7.30 -16.24
C ASP A 114 -8.51 5.89 -16.22
N PHE A 115 -8.37 5.25 -17.39
CA PHE A 115 -7.70 3.95 -17.53
C PHE A 115 -6.21 4.03 -17.20
N PHE A 116 -5.54 5.08 -17.67
CA PHE A 116 -4.14 5.34 -17.35
C PHE A 116 -3.94 5.53 -15.84
N ASN A 117 -4.79 6.31 -15.17
CA ASN A 117 -4.72 6.53 -13.72
C ASN A 117 -4.93 5.22 -12.94
N ALA A 118 -5.82 4.35 -13.40
CA ALA A 118 -6.04 3.03 -12.79
C ALA A 118 -4.85 2.09 -12.99
N LEU A 119 -4.21 2.09 -14.17
CA LEU A 119 -2.98 1.33 -14.41
C LEU A 119 -1.80 1.86 -13.58
N ALA A 120 -1.66 3.18 -13.45
CA ALA A 120 -0.65 3.80 -12.60
C ALA A 120 -0.84 3.39 -11.13
N ALA A 121 -2.08 3.40 -10.64
CA ALA A 121 -2.41 2.98 -9.29
C ALA A 121 -2.17 1.49 -9.04
N TRP A 122 -2.51 0.63 -10.01
CA TRP A 122 -2.17 -0.79 -9.96
C TRP A 122 -0.64 -0.96 -9.88
N GLN A 123 0.11 -0.33 -10.77
CA GLN A 123 1.56 -0.48 -10.82
C GLN A 123 2.23 -0.03 -9.52
N ALA A 124 1.79 1.09 -8.94
CA ALA A 124 2.30 1.61 -7.66
C ALA A 124 2.10 0.61 -6.49
N GLU A 125 1.06 -0.22 -6.53
CA GLU A 125 0.75 -1.19 -5.47
C GLU A 125 1.49 -2.53 -5.57
N ILE A 126 2.12 -2.85 -6.70
CA ILE A 126 2.69 -4.18 -6.93
C ILE A 126 3.73 -4.53 -5.86
N LEU A 127 4.72 -3.66 -5.64
CA LEU A 127 5.79 -3.91 -4.69
C LEU A 127 5.34 -3.76 -3.21
N PRO A 128 4.55 -2.74 -2.84
CA PRO A 128 3.95 -2.65 -1.50
C PRO A 128 3.11 -3.87 -1.10
N VAL A 129 2.33 -4.44 -2.04
CA VAL A 129 1.56 -5.68 -1.80
C VAL A 129 2.48 -6.89 -1.75
N ALA A 130 3.52 -6.94 -2.59
CA ALA A 130 4.53 -8.00 -2.56
C ALA A 130 5.27 -8.05 -1.20
N LEU A 131 5.61 -6.88 -0.64
CA LEU A 131 6.13 -6.77 0.70
C LEU A 131 5.15 -7.38 1.71
N TRP A 132 3.91 -6.89 1.72
CA TRP A 132 2.93 -7.23 2.74
C TRP A 132 2.61 -8.73 2.83
N TYR A 133 2.40 -9.38 1.68
CA TYR A 133 1.91 -10.75 1.63
C TYR A 133 3.00 -11.81 1.43
N PHE A 134 4.23 -11.40 1.10
CA PHE A 134 5.31 -12.34 0.81
C PHE A 134 6.60 -11.98 1.53
N HIS A 135 7.24 -10.84 1.22
CA HIS A 135 8.58 -10.56 1.77
C HIS A 135 8.56 -10.38 3.29
N ASP A 136 7.50 -9.78 3.82
CA ASP A 136 7.31 -9.65 5.26
C ASP A 136 7.13 -10.98 5.95
N GLU A 137 6.61 -12.02 5.29
CA GLU A 137 6.38 -13.32 5.93
C GLU A 137 7.68 -14.04 6.29
N PHE A 138 8.79 -13.69 5.63
CA PHE A 138 10.10 -14.19 6.04
C PHE A 138 10.53 -13.58 7.37
N GLY A 139 10.71 -14.44 8.39
CA GLY A 139 11.12 -14.02 9.72
C GLY A 139 10.03 -13.29 10.52
N LEU A 140 8.78 -13.22 10.04
CA LEU A 140 7.70 -12.62 10.81
C LEU A 140 7.35 -13.48 12.02
N ARG A 141 7.42 -12.85 13.18
CA ARG A 141 6.94 -13.45 14.42
C ARG A 141 5.41 -13.37 14.48
N ARG A 142 4.75 -14.52 14.65
CA ARG A 142 3.29 -14.66 14.79
C ARG A 142 2.96 -15.31 16.14
N CYS A 143 1.67 -15.31 16.49
CA CYS A 143 1.22 -16.11 17.64
C CYS A 143 1.32 -17.61 17.33
N PRO A 144 1.34 -18.50 18.35
CA PRO A 144 1.48 -19.95 18.16
C PRO A 144 0.45 -20.56 17.21
N GLU A 145 -0.76 -20.00 17.16
CA GLU A 145 -1.82 -20.47 16.27
C GLU A 145 -1.55 -20.18 14.79
N HIS A 146 -0.73 -19.18 14.47
CA HIS A 146 -0.53 -18.71 13.09
C HIS A 146 0.92 -18.81 12.60
N GLN A 147 1.87 -19.15 13.48
CA GLN A 147 3.27 -19.31 13.08
C GLN A 147 3.42 -20.36 11.97
N GLY A 148 4.12 -19.99 10.89
CA GLY A 148 4.36 -20.87 9.74
C GLY A 148 3.15 -21.13 8.83
N LYS A 149 1.97 -20.54 9.10
CA LYS A 149 0.75 -20.72 8.28
C LYS A 149 0.65 -19.75 7.09
N GLY A 150 1.66 -18.92 6.89
CA GLY A 150 1.70 -17.90 5.84
C GLY A 150 0.88 -16.65 6.16
N PRO A 151 0.60 -15.82 5.14
CA PRO A 151 -0.04 -14.53 5.32
C PRO A 151 -1.52 -14.66 5.70
N LEU A 152 -1.95 -13.81 6.63
CA LEU A 152 -3.36 -13.68 7.03
C LEU A 152 -4.09 -12.76 6.04
N PHE A 153 -4.52 -13.32 4.91
CA PHE A 153 -5.31 -12.61 3.91
C PHE A 153 -6.59 -12.04 4.51
N ARG A 154 -6.70 -10.71 4.49
CA ARG A 154 -7.86 -9.93 4.97
C ARG A 154 -8.33 -10.28 6.39
N THR A 155 -7.50 -10.94 7.20
CA THR A 155 -7.84 -11.42 8.53
C THR A 155 -6.98 -10.72 9.57
N PHE A 156 -7.62 -10.19 10.62
CA PHE A 156 -6.96 -9.54 11.74
C PHE A 156 -6.77 -10.52 12.91
N CYS A 157 -5.58 -10.51 13.50
CA CYS A 157 -5.28 -11.25 14.73
C CYS A 157 -4.45 -10.35 15.66
N SER A 158 -5.07 -9.87 16.75
CA SER A 158 -4.40 -9.00 17.73
C SER A 158 -3.17 -9.67 18.36
N ALA A 159 -3.23 -10.98 18.62
CA ALA A 159 -2.10 -11.73 19.15
C ALA A 159 -0.90 -11.76 18.18
N CYS A 160 -1.14 -11.83 16.87
CA CYS A 160 -0.07 -11.70 15.87
C CYS A 160 0.51 -10.28 15.85
N GLU A 161 -0.33 -9.25 15.91
CA GLU A 161 0.14 -7.85 15.91
C GLU A 161 1.03 -7.55 17.14
N GLN A 162 0.67 -8.08 18.32
CA GLN A 162 1.51 -7.95 19.52
C GLN A 162 2.79 -8.78 19.44
N ALA A 163 2.72 -10.02 18.94
CA ALA A 163 3.90 -10.87 18.78
C ALA A 163 4.95 -10.20 17.88
N ALA A 164 4.53 -9.63 16.74
CA ALA A 164 5.41 -8.98 15.79
C ALA A 164 6.15 -7.74 16.33
N LYS A 165 5.69 -7.12 17.44
CA LYS A 165 6.41 -6.01 18.10
C LYS A 165 7.73 -6.45 18.75
N GLN A 166 7.93 -7.74 18.96
CA GLN A 166 9.18 -8.28 19.52
C GLN A 166 10.28 -8.42 18.45
N GLY A 167 10.03 -7.92 17.23
CA GLY A 167 10.94 -8.07 16.10
C GLY A 167 10.90 -9.46 15.48
N PRO A 168 11.73 -9.68 14.45
CA PRO A 168 11.69 -10.89 13.66
C PRO A 168 12.21 -12.09 14.46
N ILE A 169 11.84 -13.28 14.00
CA ILE A 169 12.52 -14.53 14.36
C ILE A 169 13.56 -14.85 13.29
N GLU A 170 14.55 -15.65 13.68
CA GLU A 170 15.46 -16.24 12.70
C GLU A 170 14.69 -17.19 11.78
N GLY A 171 14.86 -17.00 10.46
CA GLY A 171 14.26 -17.84 9.44
C GLY A 171 15.33 -18.69 8.75
N THR A 172 14.91 -19.80 8.17
CA THR A 172 15.79 -20.69 7.42
C THR A 172 16.09 -20.16 6.00
N ALA A 173 17.17 -20.64 5.40
CA ALA A 173 17.48 -20.34 3.99
C ALA A 173 16.38 -20.83 3.03
N SER A 174 15.71 -21.94 3.37
CA SER A 174 14.58 -22.47 2.60
C SER A 174 13.37 -21.52 2.65
N GLU A 175 13.00 -21.03 3.84
CA GLU A 175 11.92 -20.05 4.00
C GLU A 175 12.23 -18.74 3.29
N LYS A 176 13.48 -18.26 3.36
CA LYS A 176 13.92 -17.08 2.60
C LYS A 176 13.69 -17.28 1.11
N THR A 177 14.17 -18.38 0.57
CA THR A 177 14.02 -18.71 -0.85
C THR A 177 12.56 -18.82 -1.25
N HIS A 178 11.73 -19.44 -0.40
CA HIS A 178 10.30 -19.58 -0.62
C HIS A 178 9.58 -18.23 -0.70
N TRP A 179 9.72 -17.39 0.34
CA TRP A 179 8.96 -16.14 0.45
C TRP A 179 9.39 -15.08 -0.55
N TYR A 180 10.70 -14.89 -0.74
CA TYR A 180 11.21 -13.96 -1.75
C TYR A 180 10.94 -14.47 -3.17
N GLY A 181 11.03 -15.79 -3.40
CA GLY A 181 10.66 -16.38 -4.68
C GLY A 181 9.16 -16.22 -4.99
N ALA A 182 8.29 -16.34 -3.99
CA ALA A 182 6.86 -16.12 -4.14
C ALA A 182 6.53 -14.65 -4.43
N GLY A 183 7.13 -13.72 -3.69
CA GLY A 183 6.97 -12.28 -3.93
C GLY A 183 7.45 -11.87 -5.33
N ARG A 184 8.59 -12.41 -5.77
CA ARG A 184 9.09 -12.18 -7.13
C ARG A 184 8.12 -12.66 -8.21
N ARG A 185 7.58 -13.88 -8.09
CA ARG A 185 6.58 -14.41 -9.04
C ARG A 185 5.32 -13.57 -9.07
N PHE A 186 4.87 -13.08 -7.91
CA PHE A 186 3.74 -12.16 -7.83
C PHE A 186 4.03 -10.86 -8.60
N VAL A 187 5.17 -10.21 -8.34
CA VAL A 187 5.59 -8.98 -9.03
C VAL A 187 5.66 -9.20 -10.55
N GLU A 188 6.34 -10.26 -11.00
CA GLU A 188 6.48 -10.58 -12.43
C GLU A 188 5.11 -10.80 -13.10
N ALA A 189 4.21 -11.54 -12.43
CA ALA A 189 2.86 -11.77 -12.95
C ALA A 189 2.02 -10.48 -13.04
N GLN A 190 2.09 -9.61 -12.02
CA GLN A 190 1.36 -8.34 -12.03
C GLN A 190 1.90 -7.38 -13.10
N LEU A 191 3.22 -7.27 -13.25
CA LEU A 191 3.83 -6.42 -14.28
C LEU A 191 3.47 -6.91 -15.69
N ALA A 192 3.51 -8.21 -15.94
CA ALA A 192 3.07 -8.79 -17.21
C ALA A 192 1.59 -8.49 -17.50
N ALA A 193 0.73 -8.54 -16.48
CA ALA A 193 -0.69 -8.22 -16.60
C ALA A 193 -0.95 -6.73 -16.89
N VAL A 194 -0.18 -5.82 -16.28
CA VAL A 194 -0.21 -4.38 -16.61
C VAL A 194 0.20 -4.17 -18.06
N SER A 195 1.30 -4.78 -18.52
CA SER A 195 1.74 -4.68 -19.92
C SER A 195 0.68 -5.22 -20.90
N ALA A 196 0.10 -6.38 -20.61
CA ALA A 196 -0.99 -6.94 -21.41
C ALA A 196 -2.22 -6.02 -21.44
N SER A 197 -2.53 -5.34 -20.33
CA SER A 197 -3.65 -4.38 -20.27
C SER A 197 -3.40 -3.16 -21.16
N VAL A 198 -2.16 -2.65 -21.19
CA VAL A 198 -1.76 -1.56 -22.09
C VAL A 198 -1.90 -1.98 -23.55
N GLU A 199 -1.42 -3.18 -23.91
CA GLU A 199 -1.50 -3.71 -25.28
C GLU A 199 -2.95 -3.95 -25.72
N ALA A 200 -3.80 -4.45 -24.82
CA ALA A 200 -5.21 -4.73 -25.10
C ALA A 200 -6.09 -3.48 -25.13
N GLY A 201 -5.67 -2.39 -24.48
CA GLY A 201 -6.50 -1.22 -24.24
C GLY A 201 -7.66 -1.47 -23.27
N ASP A 202 -7.60 -2.54 -22.49
CA ASP A 202 -8.58 -2.94 -21.48
C ASP A 202 -7.89 -3.73 -20.35
N PHE A 203 -8.53 -3.84 -19.18
CA PHE A 203 -7.95 -4.55 -18.05
C PHE A 203 -7.81 -6.06 -18.33
N CYS A 204 -6.58 -6.54 -18.23
CA CYS A 204 -6.22 -7.96 -18.22
C CYS A 204 -5.82 -8.38 -16.79
N PRO A 205 -6.77 -8.49 -15.84
CA PRO A 205 -6.45 -8.70 -14.43
C PRO A 205 -5.77 -10.07 -14.21
N ALA A 206 -4.83 -10.10 -13.26
CA ALA A 206 -4.17 -11.32 -12.80
C ALA A 206 -4.41 -11.52 -11.29
N PRO A 207 -5.61 -11.94 -10.86
CA PRO A 207 -5.91 -12.10 -9.44
C PRO A 207 -5.04 -13.19 -8.80
N TRP A 208 -4.56 -12.94 -7.59
CA TRP A 208 -3.74 -13.87 -6.82
C TRP A 208 -4.38 -14.17 -5.47
N GLN A 209 -4.96 -15.37 -5.33
CA GLN A 209 -5.80 -15.72 -4.16
C GLN A 209 -6.91 -14.68 -3.95
N SER A 210 -6.88 -13.91 -2.86
CA SER A 210 -7.84 -12.84 -2.58
C SER A 210 -7.36 -11.44 -3.03
N LEU A 211 -6.24 -11.35 -3.76
CA LEU A 211 -5.67 -10.08 -4.21
C LEU A 211 -6.09 -9.83 -5.66
N ASP A 212 -6.61 -8.63 -5.92
CA ASP A 212 -6.96 -8.18 -7.27
C ASP A 212 -6.50 -6.72 -7.39
N LEU A 213 -5.29 -6.53 -7.91
CA LEU A 213 -4.68 -5.21 -8.00
C LEU A 213 -5.26 -4.35 -9.13
N ALA A 214 -5.87 -4.97 -10.14
CA ALA A 214 -6.59 -4.24 -11.17
C ALA A 214 -7.85 -3.60 -10.58
N SER A 215 -8.64 -4.38 -9.82
CA SER A 215 -9.81 -3.85 -9.10
C SER A 215 -9.42 -2.76 -8.10
N ASP A 216 -8.30 -2.96 -7.39
CA ASP A 216 -7.78 -2.01 -6.42
C ASP A 216 -7.29 -0.71 -7.10
N GLY A 217 -6.64 -0.81 -8.26
CA GLY A 217 -6.23 0.34 -9.08
C GLY A 217 -7.41 1.15 -9.62
N THR A 218 -8.46 0.49 -10.12
CA THR A 218 -9.71 1.15 -10.54
C THR A 218 -10.37 1.89 -9.38
N ALA A 219 -10.44 1.25 -8.21
CA ALA A 219 -11.01 1.85 -7.01
C ALA A 219 -10.24 3.09 -6.55
N TYR A 220 -8.91 3.04 -6.62
CA TYR A 220 -8.06 4.17 -6.31
C TYR A 220 -8.26 5.33 -7.29
N ALA A 221 -8.14 5.08 -8.60
CA ALA A 221 -8.27 6.12 -9.62
C ALA A 221 -9.60 6.86 -9.51
N GLN A 222 -10.63 6.12 -9.14
CA GLN A 222 -11.97 6.62 -8.94
C GLN A 222 -12.14 7.42 -7.64
N ALA A 223 -11.54 6.99 -6.53
CA ALA A 223 -11.57 7.73 -5.28
C ALA A 223 -10.78 9.05 -5.37
N GLN A 224 -9.80 9.11 -6.28
CA GLN A 224 -8.85 10.21 -6.40
C GLN A 224 -9.04 11.06 -7.67
N SER A 225 -10.02 10.74 -8.52
CA SER A 225 -10.16 11.35 -9.87
C SER A 225 -10.21 12.87 -9.84
N GLU A 226 -11.10 13.46 -9.04
CA GLU A 226 -11.22 14.92 -8.91
C GLU A 226 -9.92 15.57 -8.46
N ARG A 227 -9.17 14.90 -7.58
CA ARG A 227 -7.89 15.39 -7.09
C ARG A 227 -6.80 15.28 -8.16
N LEU A 228 -6.70 14.15 -8.85
CA LEU A 228 -5.72 13.91 -9.93
C LEU A 228 -5.93 14.87 -11.12
N ASP A 229 -7.17 15.30 -11.35
CA ASP A 229 -7.51 16.28 -12.39
C ASP A 229 -7.37 17.74 -11.94
N SER A 230 -7.29 17.99 -10.63
CA SER A 230 -7.27 19.33 -10.05
C SER A 230 -6.03 20.15 -10.47
N GLN A 231 -6.20 21.46 -10.65
CA GLN A 231 -5.08 22.37 -10.92
C GLN A 231 -4.06 22.37 -9.77
N ALA A 232 -4.51 22.20 -8.53
CA ALA A 232 -3.63 22.12 -7.37
C ALA A 232 -2.68 20.92 -7.47
N PHE A 233 -3.17 19.76 -7.90
CA PHE A 233 -2.33 18.58 -8.09
C PHE A 233 -1.38 18.73 -9.27
N ARG A 234 -1.82 19.36 -10.37
CA ARG A 234 -0.94 19.70 -11.50
C ARG A 234 0.26 20.54 -11.03
N HIS A 235 0.00 21.64 -10.31
CA HIS A 235 1.07 22.48 -9.76
C HIS A 235 1.99 21.71 -8.80
N PHE A 236 1.42 20.81 -7.98
CA PHE A 236 2.21 19.95 -7.11
C PHE A 236 3.17 19.07 -7.93
N MET A 237 2.70 18.41 -8.99
CA MET A 237 3.53 17.56 -9.84
C MET A 237 4.58 18.34 -10.63
N GLU A 238 4.31 19.59 -11.00
CA GLU A 238 5.27 20.48 -11.66
C GLU A 238 6.42 20.90 -10.71
N TRP A 239 6.09 21.19 -9.46
CA TRP A 239 7.07 21.64 -8.45
C TRP A 239 7.83 20.47 -7.83
N PHE A 240 7.19 19.30 -7.82
CA PHE A 240 7.71 18.07 -7.30
C PHE A 240 7.51 16.97 -8.36
N PRO A 241 8.33 16.94 -9.44
CA PRO A 241 8.28 15.89 -10.44
C PRO A 241 8.85 14.58 -9.87
N PRO A 242 8.34 13.39 -10.26
CA PRO A 242 8.89 12.10 -9.84
C PRO A 242 10.42 12.07 -10.06
N PRO A 243 11.18 11.39 -9.20
CA PRO A 243 12.63 11.24 -9.39
C PRO A 243 12.98 10.59 -10.72
#